data_AF-A0AAN4IZ04-F1
#
_entry.id   AF-A0AAN4IZ04-F1
#
_cell.length_a   1.000
_cell.length_b   1.000
_cell.length_c   1.000
_cell.angle_alpha   90.00
_cell.angle_beta   90.00
_cell.angle_gamma   90.00
#
_symmetry.space_group_name_H-M   'P 1'
#
loop_
_entity.id
_entity.type
_entity.pdbx_description
1 polymer ?
#
loop_
_entity_poly.entity_id
_entity_poly.type
_entity_poly.pdbx_seq_one_letter_code
_entity_poly.pdbx_strand_id
1 'polypeptide(L)'
;MDAQTRRRERRAEKQAQWKAANPLLVGVSAKPVNRPILSLNRKPKSRVESALNPIDLTVLAEYHEQIESSLQRIERKNQRTWYSKPRSEMGVTCVGRQKMKLGSKPLI
;
A
#
# COMPACT_ATOMS: atom_id res chain seq x y z
N MET A 1 -46.52 23.22 -3.02
CA MET A 1 -46.13 23.08 -1.60
C MET A 1 -46.30 21.64 -1.16
N ASP A 2 -45.18 20.95 -0.90
CA ASP A 2 -45.21 19.53 -0.49
C ASP A 2 -45.86 19.37 0.90
N ALA A 3 -46.54 18.24 1.11
CA ALA A 3 -47.19 17.87 2.37
C ALA A 3 -46.18 17.86 3.54
N GLN A 4 -44.93 17.48 3.27
CA GLN A 4 -43.88 17.49 4.28
C GLN A 4 -43.48 18.89 4.72
N THR A 5 -43.46 19.86 3.79
CA THR A 5 -43.17 21.27 4.08
C THR A 5 -44.25 21.87 4.98
N ARG A 6 -45.53 21.66 4.66
CA ARG A 6 -46.66 22.11 5.50
C ARG A 6 -46.66 21.51 6.90
N ARG A 7 -46.24 20.24 7.03
CA ARG A 7 -46.10 19.58 8.34
C ARG A 7 -44.92 20.13 9.15
N ARG A 8 -43.81 20.52 8.50
CA ARG A 8 -42.66 21.19 9.15
C ARG A 8 -43.04 22.56 9.67
N GLU A 9 -43.73 23.37 8.87
CA GLU A 9 -44.21 24.71 9.24
C GLU A 9 -45.11 24.66 10.48
N ARG A 10 -46.10 23.74 10.50
CA ARG A 10 -46.95 23.52 11.69
C ARG A 10 -46.19 23.09 12.95
N ARG A 11 -44.96 22.60 12.82
CA ARG A 11 -44.12 22.17 13.96
C ARG A 11 -42.94 23.11 14.21
N ALA A 12 -42.95 24.30 13.62
CA ALA A 12 -41.85 25.26 13.75
C ALA A 12 -41.55 25.61 15.22
N GLU A 13 -42.58 25.84 16.03
CA GLU A 13 -42.43 26.15 17.45
C GLU A 13 -41.79 25.01 18.24
N LYS A 14 -42.25 23.77 18.00
CA LYS A 14 -41.64 22.57 18.60
C LYS A 14 -40.18 22.40 18.20
N GLN A 15 -39.84 22.71 16.94
CA GLN A 15 -38.46 22.68 16.47
C GLN A 15 -37.63 23.81 17.09
N ALA A 16 -38.20 25.00 17.31
CA ALA A 16 -37.52 26.13 17.93
C ALA A 16 -37.15 25.83 19.40
N GLN A 17 -38.09 25.30 20.18
CA GLN A 17 -37.84 24.84 21.55
C GLN A 17 -36.74 23.76 21.59
N TRP A 18 -36.83 22.79 20.67
CA TRP A 18 -35.85 21.71 20.60
C TRP A 18 -34.45 22.20 20.21
N LYS A 19 -34.33 23.13 19.26
CA LYS A 19 -33.06 23.74 18.85
C LYS A 19 -32.45 24.62 19.94
N ALA A 20 -33.27 25.33 20.72
CA ALA A 20 -32.81 26.11 21.86
C ALA A 20 -32.20 25.20 22.95
N ALA A 21 -32.81 24.03 23.19
CA ALA A 21 -32.29 23.03 24.13
C ALA A 21 -31.13 22.18 23.58
N ASN A 22 -31.04 22.00 22.26
CA ASN A 22 -30.06 21.13 21.61
C ASN A 22 -29.28 21.87 20.50
N PRO A 23 -28.48 22.90 20.85
CA PRO A 23 -27.79 23.72 19.85
C PRO A 23 -26.76 22.95 19.01
N LEU A 24 -26.24 21.83 19.51
CA LEU A 24 -25.19 21.03 18.86
C LEU A 24 -25.70 19.86 18.00
N LEU A 25 -26.99 19.49 18.12
CA LEU A 25 -27.59 18.35 17.42
C LEU A 25 -28.39 18.80 16.18
N VAL A 26 -27.78 19.57 15.29
CA VAL A 26 -28.39 19.87 13.98
C VAL A 26 -27.95 18.78 12.99
N GLY A 27 -28.89 18.30 12.17
CA GLY A 27 -28.68 17.17 11.26
C GLY A 27 -27.38 17.30 10.46
N VAL A 28 -26.41 16.42 10.74
CA VAL A 28 -25.13 16.39 10.04
C VAL A 28 -25.33 15.68 8.70
N SER A 29 -25.14 16.39 7.60
CA SER A 29 -25.09 15.80 6.26
C SER A 29 -23.70 15.22 6.01
N ALA A 30 -23.61 14.07 5.36
CA ALA A 30 -22.33 13.49 4.95
C ALA A 30 -21.60 14.46 4.01
N LYS A 31 -20.38 14.88 4.38
CA LYS A 31 -19.59 15.81 3.56
C LYS A 31 -19.02 15.05 2.34
N PRO A 32 -19.09 15.60 1.11
CA PRO A 32 -18.61 14.94 -0.11
C PRO A 32 -17.08 14.78 -0.19
N VAL A 33 -16.34 15.27 0.81
CA VAL A 33 -14.87 15.32 0.87
C VAL A 33 -14.24 13.93 0.70
N ASN A 34 -14.93 12.85 1.11
CA ASN A 34 -14.41 11.48 1.02
C ASN A 34 -14.62 10.81 -0.36
N ARG A 35 -15.25 11.49 -1.33
CA ARG A 35 -15.44 10.97 -2.68
C ARG A 35 -14.84 11.95 -3.69
N PRO A 36 -13.54 11.83 -4.03
CA PRO A 36 -12.97 12.65 -5.09
C PRO A 36 -13.72 12.32 -6.39
N ILE A 37 -14.58 13.25 -6.82
CA ILE A 37 -15.19 13.18 -8.15
C ILE A 37 -14.08 13.56 -9.11
N LEU A 38 -13.48 12.56 -9.75
CA LEU A 38 -12.51 12.76 -10.82
C LEU A 38 -13.23 13.26 -12.08
N SER A 39 -13.72 14.50 -12.08
CA SER A 39 -14.33 15.17 -13.23
C SER A 39 -13.27 15.70 -14.21
N LEU A 40 -12.18 14.95 -14.41
CA LEU A 40 -11.29 15.21 -15.53
C LEU A 40 -12.08 14.99 -16.82
N ASN A 41 -11.90 15.90 -17.78
CA ASN A 41 -12.54 15.91 -19.09
C ASN A 41 -12.03 14.74 -19.94
N ARG A 42 -12.36 13.52 -19.52
CA ARG A 42 -12.03 12.28 -20.21
C ARG A 42 -13.06 12.13 -21.32
N LYS A 43 -12.71 12.51 -22.56
CA LYS A 43 -13.30 11.79 -23.70
C LYS A 43 -12.94 10.32 -23.47
N PRO A 44 -13.91 9.45 -23.09
CA PRO A 44 -13.57 8.09 -22.73
C PRO A 44 -12.99 7.40 -23.97
N LYS A 45 -11.88 6.67 -23.80
CA LYS A 45 -11.34 5.82 -24.86
C LYS A 45 -12.47 4.92 -25.37
N SER A 46 -12.52 4.70 -26.68
CA SER A 46 -13.55 3.83 -27.25
C SER A 46 -13.39 2.42 -26.71
N ARG A 47 -14.50 1.71 -26.50
CA ARG A 47 -14.48 0.29 -26.09
C ARG A 47 -13.68 -0.57 -27.07
N VAL A 48 -13.72 -0.22 -28.36
CA VAL A 48 -12.97 -0.92 -29.42
C VAL A 48 -11.47 -0.64 -29.27
N GLU A 49 -11.07 0.60 -28.98
CA GLU A 49 -9.66 0.95 -28.77
C GLU A 49 -9.07 0.26 -27.54
N SER A 50 -9.85 0.10 -26.45
CA SER A 50 -9.44 -0.64 -25.27
C SER A 50 -9.34 -2.15 -25.50
N ALA A 51 -10.17 -2.70 -26.39
CA ALA A 51 -10.07 -4.11 -26.77
C ALA A 51 -8.85 -4.37 -27.67
N LEU A 52 -8.52 -3.44 -28.56
CA LEU A 52 -7.35 -3.51 -29.43
C LEU A 52 -6.04 -3.25 -28.67
N ASN A 53 -6.06 -2.39 -27.66
CA ASN A 53 -4.89 -2.03 -26.84
C ASN A 53 -5.16 -2.33 -25.36
N PRO A 54 -5.12 -3.61 -24.97
CA PRO A 54 -5.27 -3.98 -23.56
C PRO A 54 -4.10 -3.44 -22.74
N ILE A 55 -4.29 -3.37 -21.42
CA ILE A 55 -3.18 -3.05 -20.51
C ILE A 55 -2.17 -4.18 -20.61
N ASP A 56 -0.96 -3.84 -21.03
CA ASP A 56 0.14 -4.79 -21.14
C ASP A 56 1.17 -4.54 -20.03
N LEU A 57 1.50 -5.61 -19.30
CA LEU A 57 2.51 -5.64 -18.25
C LEU A 57 3.66 -6.60 -18.57
N THR A 58 3.75 -7.09 -19.81
CA THR A 58 4.83 -7.98 -20.29
C THR A 58 6.21 -7.41 -19.99
N VAL A 59 6.45 -6.14 -20.30
CA VAL A 59 7.73 -5.46 -20.03
C VAL A 59 8.09 -5.47 -18.54
N LEU A 60 7.10 -5.34 -17.66
CA LEU A 60 7.33 -5.42 -16.21
C LEU A 60 7.70 -6.85 -15.79
N ALA A 61 7.06 -7.86 -16.37
CA ALA A 61 7.39 -9.26 -16.13
C ALA A 61 8.80 -9.62 -16.61
N GLU A 62 9.17 -9.21 -17.83
CA GLU A 62 10.52 -9.39 -18.38
C GLU A 62 11.59 -8.74 -17.49
N TYR A 63 11.32 -7.52 -17.01
CA TYR A 63 12.24 -6.84 -16.11
C TYR A 63 12.39 -7.57 -14.77
N HIS A 64 11.29 -8.11 -14.23
CA HIS A 64 11.32 -8.90 -13.00
C HIS A 64 12.13 -10.19 -13.18
N GLU A 65 11.91 -10.93 -14.26
CA GLU A 65 12.67 -12.14 -14.58
C GLU A 65 14.16 -11.85 -14.77
N GLN A 66 14.49 -10.71 -15.40
CA GLN A 66 15.87 -10.28 -15.55
C GLN A 66 16.54 -10.06 -14.19
N ILE A 67 15.86 -9.40 -13.25
CA ILE A 67 16.34 -9.18 -11.89
C ILE A 67 16.55 -10.53 -11.18
N GLU A 68 15.54 -11.40 -11.17
CA GLU A 68 15.62 -12.71 -10.53
C GLU A 68 16.76 -13.57 -11.08
N SER A 69 16.89 -13.64 -12.40
CA SER A 69 17.98 -14.37 -13.07
C SER A 69 19.36 -13.82 -12.69
N SER A 70 19.49 -12.49 -12.62
CA SER A 70 20.74 -11.84 -12.23
C SER A 70 21.11 -12.15 -10.77
N LEU A 71 20.13 -12.06 -9.85
CA LEU A 71 20.28 -12.39 -8.43
C LEU A 71 20.67 -13.85 -8.26
N GLN A 72 19.94 -14.77 -8.91
CA GLN A 72 20.21 -16.20 -8.85
C GLN A 72 21.63 -16.54 -9.34
N ARG A 73 22.12 -15.86 -10.38
CA ARG A 73 23.50 -16.04 -10.88
C ARG A 73 24.53 -15.58 -9.85
N ILE A 74 24.32 -14.42 -9.23
CA ILE A 74 25.25 -13.86 -8.24
C ILE A 74 25.28 -14.75 -6.99
N GLU A 75 24.12 -15.08 -6.43
CA GLU A 75 24.02 -15.90 -5.23
C GLU A 75 24.58 -17.30 -5.47
N ARG A 76 24.25 -17.94 -6.60
CA ARG A 76 24.81 -19.25 -6.95
C ARG A 76 26.33 -19.21 -7.04
N LYS A 77 26.91 -18.17 -7.64
CA LYS A 77 28.36 -18.02 -7.76
C LYS A 77 29.01 -17.84 -6.38
N ASN A 78 28.45 -16.97 -5.55
CA ASN A 78 28.94 -16.72 -4.19
C ASN A 78 28.87 -18.00 -3.36
N GLN A 79 27.72 -18.66 -3.33
CA GLN A 79 27.51 -19.88 -2.57
C GLN A 79 28.43 -21.02 -3.00
N ARG A 80 28.62 -21.19 -4.33
CA ARG A 80 29.52 -22.20 -4.89
C ARG A 80 30.97 -21.96 -4.50
N THR A 81 31.39 -20.70 -4.38
CA THR A 81 32.80 -20.35 -4.15
C THR A 81 33.12 -20.33 -2.66
N TRP A 82 32.31 -19.64 -1.85
CA TRP A 82 32.57 -19.43 -0.42
C TRP A 82 32.39 -20.70 0.41
N TYR A 83 31.44 -21.56 0.04
CA TYR A 83 31.12 -22.78 0.80
C TYR A 83 31.49 -24.05 0.03
N SER A 84 32.53 -23.98 -0.79
CA SER A 84 33.06 -25.16 -1.48
C SER A 84 33.68 -26.14 -0.48
N LYS A 85 33.57 -27.44 -0.79
CA LYS A 85 34.32 -28.47 -0.05
C LYS A 85 35.82 -28.29 -0.32
N PRO A 86 36.70 -28.62 0.65
CA PRO A 86 38.14 -28.60 0.43
C PRO A 86 38.51 -29.42 -0.82
N ARG A 87 39.37 -28.85 -1.67
CA ARG A 87 39.68 -29.43 -2.99
C ARG A 87 40.50 -30.72 -2.89
N SER A 88 41.28 -30.89 -1.82
CA SER A 88 42.08 -32.08 -1.56
C SER A 88 41.54 -32.85 -0.36
N GLU A 89 41.91 -34.13 -0.27
CA GLU A 89 41.56 -35.01 0.85
C GLU A 89 42.22 -34.57 2.18
N MET A 90 43.11 -33.57 2.15
CA MET A 90 43.77 -33.00 3.34
C MET A 90 42.82 -32.17 4.24
N GLY A 91 41.61 -31.87 3.79
CA GLY A 91 40.63 -31.10 4.57
C GLY A 91 40.93 -29.60 4.63
N VAL A 92 40.42 -28.92 5.67
CA VAL A 92 40.56 -27.46 5.83
C VAL A 92 41.98 -27.12 6.27
N THR A 93 42.68 -26.27 5.51
CA THR A 93 44.11 -25.95 5.73
C THR A 93 44.37 -24.78 6.69
N CYS A 94 43.31 -24.15 7.20
CA CYS A 94 43.38 -23.02 8.12
C CYS A 94 42.38 -23.18 9.28
N VAL A 95 42.53 -22.37 10.34
CA VAL A 95 41.70 -22.45 11.53
C VAL A 95 41.06 -21.10 11.86
N GLY A 96 39.74 -21.09 12.01
CA GLY A 96 38.98 -19.92 12.47
C GLY A 96 39.18 -19.72 13.97
N ARG A 97 40.16 -18.91 14.37
CA ARG A 97 40.47 -18.60 15.77
C ARG A 97 39.66 -17.41 16.29
N GLN A 98 38.36 -17.34 15.95
CA GLN A 98 37.46 -16.26 16.36
C GLN A 98 37.47 -16.16 17.89
N LYS A 99 37.81 -14.99 18.44
CA LYS A 99 37.75 -14.70 19.88
C LYS A 99 36.88 -13.48 20.11
N MET A 100 35.99 -13.56 21.08
CA MET A 100 35.16 -12.44 21.53
C MET A 100 35.71 -11.92 22.85
N LYS A 101 35.83 -10.60 22.96
CA LYS A 101 36.11 -9.91 24.21
C LYS A 101 34.84 -9.21 24.66
N LEU A 102 34.49 -9.38 25.93
CA LEU A 102 33.33 -8.71 26.52
C LEU A 102 33.78 -7.35 27.05
N GLY A 103 32.94 -6.34 26.83
CA GLY A 103 33.06 -5.02 27.43
C GLY A 103 31.95 -4.81 28.45
N SER A 104 32.09 -3.76 29.27
CA SER A 104 31.02 -3.33 30.17
C SER A 104 29.88 -2.72 29.35
N LYS A 105 28.67 -3.28 29.48
CA LYS A 105 27.45 -2.75 28.85
C LYS A 105 26.52 -2.19 29.93
N PRO A 106 26.31 -0.86 30.00
CA PRO A 106 25.37 -0.26 30.93
C PRO A 106 23.92 -0.66 30.57
N LEU A 107 23.08 -0.82 31.60
CA LEU A 107 21.69 -1.28 31.50
C LEU A 107 20.67 -0.17 31.86
N ILE A 108 21.04 1.09 31.65
CA ILE A 108 20.16 2.26 31.85
C ILE A 108 19.26 2.46 30.63
#